data_AF-A0A6N3K1C2-F1
#
_entry.id   AF-A0A6N3K1C2-F1
#
_cell.length_a   1.000
_cell.length_b   1.000
_cell.length_c   1.000
_cell.angle_alpha   90.00
_cell.angle_beta   90.00
_cell.angle_gamma   90.00
#
_symmetry.space_group_name_H-M   'P 1'
#
loop_
_entity.id
_entity.type
_entity.pdbx_description
1 polymer ?
#
loop_
_entity_poly.entity_id
_entity_poly.type
_entity_poly.pdbx_seq_one_letter_code
_entity_poly.pdbx_strand_id
1 'polypeptide(L)'
;MGVIYTSTAFREYARAQVAHADILLTKHSESALSLCRCGRLHPCDDRQHWLRMRAHFGRFLVDGRYSNEVQQPHPPNPPTNGPNTPDDLA
;
A
#
# COMPACT_ATOMS: atom_id res chain seq x y z
N MET A 1 -7.77 -0.04 14.08
CA MET A 1 -6.75 -0.70 13.23
C MET A 1 -6.72 -0.11 11.80
N GLY A 2 -6.68 1.23 11.63
CA GLY A 2 -6.99 1.86 10.32
C GLY A 2 -5.91 2.77 9.70
N VAL A 3 -4.75 2.95 10.34
CA VAL A 3 -3.78 4.00 9.91
C VAL A 3 -2.73 3.48 8.91
N ILE A 4 -2.51 2.16 8.87
CA ILE A 4 -1.42 1.57 8.05
C ILE A 4 -1.85 1.45 6.57
N TYR A 5 -3.11 1.08 6.32
CA TYR A 5 -3.66 0.83 4.98
C TYR A 5 -3.79 2.09 4.10
N THR A 6 -3.76 3.28 4.69
CA THR A 6 -3.84 4.57 3.95
C THR A 6 -2.47 5.21 3.75
N SER A 7 -1.41 4.65 4.33
CA SER A 7 -0.06 5.20 4.22
C SER A 7 0.50 5.10 2.80
N THR A 8 1.34 6.06 2.41
CA THR A 8 2.06 6.01 1.13
C THR A 8 2.89 4.74 0.98
N ALA A 9 3.55 4.31 2.06
CA ALA A 9 4.34 3.07 2.07
C ALA A 9 3.47 1.85 1.76
N PHE A 10 2.26 1.77 2.33
CA PHE A 10 1.32 0.70 2.01
C PHE A 10 0.85 0.76 0.55
N ARG A 11 0.57 1.95 0.02
CA ARG A 11 0.18 2.10 -1.40
C ARG A 11 1.29 1.64 -2.35
N GLU A 12 2.55 1.97 -2.07
CA GLU A 12 3.68 1.47 -2.88
C GLU A 12 3.83 -0.05 -2.77
N TYR A 13 3.70 -0.59 -1.55
CA TYR A 13 3.67 -2.03 -1.34
C TYR A 13 2.53 -2.70 -2.13
N ALA A 14 1.32 -2.16 -2.08
CA ALA A 14 0.17 -2.67 -2.81
C ALA A 14 0.40 -2.64 -4.33
N ARG A 15 1.03 -1.59 -4.88
CA ARG A 15 1.44 -1.55 -6.29
C ARG A 15 2.43 -2.65 -6.62
N ALA A 16 3.45 -2.85 -5.79
CA ALA A 16 4.43 -3.92 -5.97
C ALA A 16 3.78 -5.30 -5.94
N GLN A 17 2.82 -5.53 -5.03
CA GLN A 17 2.07 -6.80 -4.97
C GLN A 17 1.21 -7.05 -6.20
N VAL A 18 0.52 -6.03 -6.72
CA VAL A 18 -0.25 -6.13 -7.97
C VAL A 18 0.66 -6.45 -9.15
N ALA A 19 1.78 -5.71 -9.29
CA ALA A 19 2.74 -5.94 -10.37
C ALA A 19 3.35 -7.35 -10.30
N HIS A 20 3.68 -7.82 -9.10
CA HIS A 20 4.20 -9.17 -8.90
C HIS A 20 3.16 -10.24 -9.26
N ALA A 21 1.90 -10.06 -8.82
CA ALA A 21 0.81 -10.96 -9.17
C ALA A 21 0.57 -11.00 -10.68
N ASP A 22 0.64 -9.86 -11.38
CA ASP A 22 0.53 -9.79 -12.84
C ASP A 22 1.63 -10.62 -13.53
N ILE A 23 2.90 -10.45 -13.12
CA ILE A 23 4.01 -11.24 -13.63
C ILE A 23 3.75 -12.74 -13.43
N LEU A 24 3.29 -13.16 -12.25
CA LEU A 24 3.03 -14.58 -11.99
C LEU A 24 1.82 -15.11 -12.76
N LEU A 25 0.77 -14.31 -12.94
CA LEU A 25 -0.39 -14.70 -13.75
C LEU A 25 -0.01 -14.97 -15.21
N THR A 26 0.97 -14.25 -15.78
CA THR A 26 1.47 -14.56 -17.14
C THR A 26 2.08 -15.95 -17.23
N LYS A 27 2.79 -16.39 -16.17
CA LYS A 27 3.38 -17.73 -16.06
C LYS A 27 2.33 -18.82 -15.85
N HIS A 28 1.13 -18.45 -15.41
CA HIS A 28 -0.01 -19.35 -15.22
C HIS A 28 -1.13 -19.14 -16.26
N SER A 29 -0.76 -18.72 -17.47
CA SER A 29 -1.69 -18.67 -18.60
C SER A 29 -2.16 -20.08 -19.00
N GLU A 30 -3.36 -20.14 -19.58
CA GLU A 30 -3.85 -21.36 -20.22
C GLU A 30 -2.96 -21.70 -21.43
N SER A 31 -2.72 -22.99 -21.59
CA SER A 31 -2.04 -23.63 -22.71
C SER A 31 -2.98 -24.64 -23.37
N ALA A 32 -2.51 -25.38 -24.37
CA ALA A 32 -3.34 -26.39 -25.03
C ALA A 32 -3.93 -27.40 -24.03
N LEU A 33 -5.06 -28.02 -24.40
CA LEU A 33 -5.72 -29.09 -23.62
C LEU A 33 -6.22 -28.65 -22.24
N SER A 34 -6.61 -27.38 -22.08
CA SER A 34 -7.12 -26.85 -20.81
C SER A 34 -6.13 -27.01 -19.64
N LEU A 35 -4.84 -27.05 -19.96
CA LEU A 35 -3.76 -27.08 -18.98
C LEU A 35 -3.22 -25.68 -18.74
N CYS A 36 -2.87 -25.39 -17.49
CA CYS A 36 -2.05 -24.25 -17.14
C CYS A 36 -0.60 -24.53 -17.54
N ARG A 37 0.17 -23.49 -17.88
CA ARG A 37 1.62 -23.60 -18.16
C ARG A 37 2.45 -24.21 -17.02
N CYS A 38 1.91 -24.29 -15.80
CA CYS A 38 2.53 -25.02 -14.69
C CYS A 38 2.27 -26.54 -14.71
N GLY A 39 1.60 -27.07 -15.75
CA GLY A 39 1.33 -28.50 -15.94
C GLY A 39 0.06 -29.04 -15.25
N ARG A 40 -0.64 -28.22 -14.46
CA ARG A 40 -1.93 -28.56 -13.81
C ARG A 40 -3.12 -28.16 -14.67
N LEU A 41 -4.30 -28.71 -14.41
CA LEU A 41 -5.55 -28.25 -15.05
C LEU A 41 -5.78 -26.75 -14.82
N HIS A 42 -6.27 -26.07 -15.85
CA HIS A 42 -6.60 -24.65 -15.80
C HIS A 42 -8.06 -24.43 -15.36
N PRO A 43 -8.34 -23.53 -14.41
CA PRO A 43 -7.40 -22.72 -13.63
C PRO A 43 -6.75 -23.52 -12.49
N CYS A 44 -5.43 -23.43 -12.35
CA CYS A 44 -4.72 -24.05 -11.23
C CYS A 44 -4.82 -23.21 -9.96
N ASP A 45 -4.59 -23.82 -8.79
CA ASP A 45 -4.69 -23.16 -7.49
C ASP A 45 -3.80 -21.92 -7.38
N ASP A 46 -2.56 -21.99 -7.89
CA ASP A 46 -1.65 -20.84 -7.88
C ASP A 46 -2.21 -19.66 -8.68
N ARG A 47 -2.83 -19.92 -9.84
CA ARG A 47 -3.48 -18.86 -10.62
C ARG A 47 -4.61 -18.22 -9.83
N GLN A 48 -5.44 -19.04 -9.19
CA GLN A 48 -6.54 -18.54 -8.36
C GLN A 48 -6.01 -17.73 -7.17
N HIS A 49 -4.92 -18.18 -6.54
CA HIS A 49 -4.25 -17.47 -5.47
C HIS A 49 -3.78 -16.07 -5.93
N TRP A 50 -3.06 -15.99 -7.06
CA TRP A 50 -2.58 -14.72 -7.59
C TRP A 50 -3.70 -13.79 -8.06
N LEU A 51 -4.80 -14.34 -8.59
CA LEU A 51 -6.00 -13.55 -8.88
C LEU A 51 -6.62 -12.95 -7.61
N ARG A 52 -6.71 -13.72 -6.53
CA ARG A 52 -7.21 -13.22 -5.23
C ARG A 52 -6.29 -12.14 -4.66
N MET A 53 -4.98 -12.35 -4.71
CA MET A 53 -3.98 -11.37 -4.26
C MET A 53 -4.06 -10.06 -5.04
N ARG A 54 -4.09 -10.15 -6.38
CA ARG A 54 -4.24 -9.00 -7.27
C ARG A 54 -5.53 -8.23 -6.96
N ALA A 55 -6.65 -8.94 -6.81
CA ALA A 55 -7.93 -8.31 -6.49
C ALA A 55 -7.94 -7.66 -5.10
N HIS A 56 -7.29 -8.27 -4.11
CA HIS A 56 -7.17 -7.71 -2.76
C HIS A 56 -6.40 -6.39 -2.77
N PHE A 57 -5.18 -6.38 -3.32
CA PHE A 57 -4.35 -5.18 -3.33
C PHE A 57 -4.85 -4.10 -4.30
N GLY A 58 -5.45 -4.51 -5.43
CA GLY A 58 -6.03 -3.60 -6.42
C GLY A 58 -7.11 -2.69 -5.84
N ARG A 59 -7.89 -3.16 -4.86
CA ARG A 59 -8.92 -2.34 -4.18
C ARG A 59 -8.31 -1.07 -3.56
N PHE A 60 -7.14 -1.17 -2.95
CA PHE A 60 -6.47 -0.03 -2.32
C PHE A 60 -5.81 0.95 -3.30
N LEU A 61 -5.78 0.62 -4.60
CA LEU A 61 -5.19 1.46 -5.65
C LEU A 61 -6.25 2.22 -6.46
N VAL A 62 -7.47 1.68 -6.58
CA VAL A 62 -8.59 2.31 -7.29
C VAL A 62 -9.11 3.54 -6.53
N ASP A 63 -8.97 3.56 -5.20
CA ASP A 63 -9.37 4.68 -4.32
C ASP A 63 -8.41 5.88 -4.35
N GLY A 64 -7.73 6.14 -5.49
CA GLY A 64 -6.98 7.38 -5.73
C GLY A 64 -7.79 8.68 -5.63
N ARG A 65 -9.09 8.58 -5.30
CA ARG A 65 -10.00 9.69 -4.95
C ARG A 65 -10.10 9.96 -3.44
N TYR A 66 -9.39 9.23 -2.57
CA TYR A 66 -9.30 9.56 -1.14
C TYR A 66 -8.03 10.36 -0.83
N SER A 67 -7.75 11.38 -1.65
CA SER A 67 -6.79 12.43 -1.34
C SER A 67 -7.57 13.71 -1.05
N ASN A 68 -7.90 13.96 0.21
CA ASN A 68 -7.99 15.35 0.68
C ASN A 68 -7.96 15.62 2.21
N GLU A 69 -7.81 14.67 3.14
CA GLU A 69 -8.00 15.06 4.56
C GLU A 69 -7.10 14.34 5.58
N VAL A 70 -5.79 14.35 5.36
CA VAL A 70 -4.87 14.28 6.52
C VAL A 70 -3.85 15.39 6.39
N GLN A 71 -4.31 16.62 6.59
CA GLN A 71 -3.46 17.67 7.14
C GLN A 71 -2.88 17.08 8.43
N GLN A 72 -1.59 16.76 8.45
CA GLN A 72 -0.94 16.43 9.71
C GLN A 72 -1.14 17.62 10.65
N PRO A 73 -1.50 17.42 11.93
CA PRO A 73 -1.41 18.48 12.90
C PRO A 73 0.06 18.88 12.96
N HIS A 74 0.35 20.08 12.44
CA HIS A 74 1.65 20.72 12.61
C HIS A 74 1.93 20.77 14.11
N PRO A 75 3.11 20.33 14.60
CA PRO A 75 3.47 20.59 15.98
C PRO A 75 3.45 22.11 16.19
N PRO A 76 2.84 22.62 17.28
CA PRO A 76 2.88 24.04 17.56
C PRO A 76 4.35 24.46 17.68
N ASN A 77 4.75 25.47 16.90
CA ASN A 77 6.09 26.06 16.99
C ASN A 77 6.39 26.40 18.45
N PRO A 78 7.58 26.07 18.99
CA PRO A 78 7.97 26.56 20.29
C PRO A 78 8.07 28.09 20.23
N PRO A 79 7.57 28.83 21.24
CA PRO A 79 7.73 30.27 21.28
C PRO A 79 9.23 30.58 21.36
N THR A 80 9.74 31.20 20.30
CA THR A 80 11.04 31.85 20.29
C THR A 80 10.90 33.12 21.12
N ASN A 81 11.22 33.06 22.40
CA ASN A 81 11.57 34.24 23.18
C ASN A 81 12.92 33.98 23.83
N GLY A 82 13.88 34.83 23.46
CA GLY A 82 15.26 34.83 23.91
C GLY A 82 15.44 35.38 25.35
N PRO A 83 16.69 35.71 25.72
CA PRO A 83 17.26 35.55 27.07
C PRO A 83 17.18 36.79 27.96
N ASN A 84 17.68 36.65 29.22
CA ASN A 84 18.00 37.66 30.25
C ASN A 84 16.83 37.97 31.23
N THR A 85 16.94 38.08 32.56
CA THR A 85 17.99 38.11 33.61
C THR A 85 17.22 37.90 34.94
N PRO A 86 17.78 37.35 36.04
CA PRO A 86 17.21 37.58 37.37
C PRO A 86 17.84 38.85 37.97
N ASP A 87 17.05 39.92 38.07
CA ASP A 87 17.39 41.11 38.86
C ASP A 87 16.69 41.03 40.23
N ASP A 88 17.45 41.48 41.22
CA ASP A 88 17.26 41.55 42.68
C ASP A 88 15.87 41.97 43.18
N LEU A 89 15.45 41.41 44.32
CA LEU A 89 14.43 42.02 45.17
C LEU A 89 14.74 41.80 46.67
N ALA A 90 15.28 42.89 47.25
CA ALA A 90 15.06 43.49 48.57
C ALA A 90 14.82 42.61 49.81
#